data_AF-A0A0G4MEM5-F1
#
_entry.id   AF-A0A0G4MEM5-F1
#
_cell.length_a   1.000
_cell.length_b   1.000
_cell.length_c   1.000
_cell.angle_alpha   90.00
_cell.angle_beta   90.00
_cell.angle_gamma   90.00
#
_symmetry.space_group_name_H-M   'P 1'
#
loop_
_entity.id
_entity.type
_entity.pdbx_description
1 polymer ?
#
loop_
_entity_poly.entity_id
_entity_poly.type
_entity_poly.pdbx_seq_one_letter_code
_entity_poly.pdbx_strand_id
1 'polypeptide(L)'
;MVAQMIKSSGGYIMALKNYDGDVQSDIVAQGFGSLGLMTSVLITPDGKTFESEAAHGTVTRHYREHQKGNETSTNPIASIFAWTRGLIKRGQLDDTPELVAFAESLEKACIDTVDQDGIMTKDLALACGKTGRGDYVTTTEY
;
A
#
# COMPACT_ATOMS: atom_id res chain seq x y z
N MET A 1 -24.18 -5.17 6.28
CA MET A 1 -23.18 -4.70 5.30
C MET A 1 -22.03 -5.68 5.12
N VAL A 2 -21.27 -6.01 6.17
CA VAL A 2 -20.09 -6.90 6.07
C VAL A 2 -20.35 -8.27 5.41
N ALA A 3 -21.53 -8.86 5.60
CA ALA A 3 -21.90 -10.11 4.92
C ALA A 3 -22.02 -9.95 3.39
N GLN A 4 -22.53 -8.81 2.91
CA GLN A 4 -22.57 -8.51 1.48
C GLN A 4 -21.16 -8.20 0.96
N MET A 5 -20.34 -7.53 1.77
CA MET A 5 -18.95 -7.23 1.42
C MET A 5 -18.19 -8.50 1.05
N ILE A 6 -18.21 -9.49 1.92
CA ILE A 6 -17.50 -10.77 1.73
C ILE A 6 -18.04 -11.59 0.54
N LYS A 7 -19.34 -11.48 0.23
CA LYS A 7 -19.97 -12.26 -0.86
C LYS A 7 -19.87 -11.59 -2.23
N SER A 8 -19.70 -10.26 -2.25
CA SER A 8 -19.74 -9.48 -3.49
C SER A 8 -18.45 -9.60 -4.31
N SER A 9 -18.47 -9.03 -5.52
CA SER A 9 -17.28 -8.88 -6.37
C SER A 9 -16.59 -7.51 -6.21
N GLY A 10 -16.90 -6.75 -5.15
CA GLY A 10 -16.40 -5.39 -4.95
C GLY A 10 -17.06 -4.34 -5.87
N GLY A 11 -16.39 -3.20 -6.08
CA GLY A 11 -16.85 -2.13 -6.99
C GLY A 11 -17.81 -1.10 -6.39
N TYR A 12 -17.78 -0.88 -5.07
CA TYR A 12 -18.60 0.10 -4.37
C TYR A 12 -17.83 0.71 -3.18
N ILE A 13 -18.36 1.80 -2.63
CA ILE A 13 -17.79 2.50 -1.46
C ILE A 13 -18.57 2.11 -0.20
N MET A 14 -17.85 1.85 0.89
CA MET A 14 -18.42 1.64 2.22
C MET A 14 -18.15 2.85 3.11
N ALA A 15 -19.15 3.71 3.29
CA ALA A 15 -19.08 4.78 4.28
C ALA A 15 -19.28 4.19 5.68
N LEU A 16 -18.25 4.25 6.52
CA LEU A 16 -18.21 3.62 7.84
C LEU A 16 -17.92 4.68 8.92
N LYS A 17 -18.39 4.39 10.14
CA LYS A 17 -17.95 5.16 11.32
C LYS A 17 -16.48 4.85 11.60
N ASN A 18 -15.81 5.73 12.34
CA ASN A 18 -14.38 5.65 12.63
C ASN A 18 -13.91 4.21 13.00
N TYR A 19 -14.45 3.63 14.08
CA TYR A 19 -14.07 2.28 14.52
C TYR A 19 -14.38 1.17 13.49
N ASP A 20 -15.53 1.26 12.82
CA ASP A 20 -15.88 0.28 11.79
C ASP A 20 -14.94 0.41 10.59
N GLY A 21 -14.55 1.64 10.21
CA GLY A 21 -13.59 1.90 9.15
C GLY A 21 -12.22 1.30 9.45
N ASP A 22 -11.69 1.54 10.65
CA ASP A 22 -10.41 1.03 11.14
C ASP A 22 -10.35 -0.51 11.12
N VAL A 23 -11.40 -1.18 11.61
CA VAL A 23 -11.44 -2.66 11.61
C VAL A 23 -11.67 -3.22 10.20
N GLN A 24 -12.56 -2.62 9.40
CA GLN A 24 -12.90 -3.15 8.09
C GLN A 24 -11.81 -2.86 7.04
N SER A 25 -10.99 -1.81 7.19
CA SER A 25 -9.87 -1.54 6.27
C SER A 25 -8.88 -2.70 6.25
N ASP A 26 -8.50 -3.22 7.43
CA ASP A 26 -7.60 -4.38 7.54
C ASP A 26 -8.21 -5.65 6.93
N ILE A 27 -9.51 -5.88 7.14
CA ILE A 27 -10.22 -7.03 6.56
C ILE A 27 -10.23 -6.94 5.03
N VAL A 28 -10.50 -5.75 4.48
CA VAL A 28 -10.48 -5.52 3.03
C VAL A 28 -9.07 -5.68 2.49
N ALA A 29 -8.07 -5.01 3.06
CA ALA A 29 -6.68 -5.09 2.60
C ALA A 29 -6.16 -6.54 2.58
N GLN A 30 -6.41 -7.28 3.66
CA GLN A 30 -5.99 -8.68 3.75
C GLN A 30 -6.74 -9.58 2.75
N GLY A 31 -8.02 -9.29 2.49
CA GLY A 31 -8.82 -10.00 1.49
C GLY A 31 -8.37 -9.75 0.04
N PHE A 32 -7.78 -8.58 -0.24
CA PHE A 32 -7.22 -8.23 -1.56
C PHE A 32 -5.78 -8.70 -1.76
N GLY A 33 -5.08 -9.15 -0.71
CA GLY A 33 -3.82 -9.88 -0.82
C GLY A 33 -2.87 -9.67 0.36
N SER A 34 -2.54 -8.41 0.68
CA SER A 34 -1.63 -8.06 1.77
C SER A 34 -2.05 -6.72 2.38
N LEU A 35 -1.84 -6.57 3.69
CA LEU A 35 -2.00 -5.28 4.38
C LEU A 35 -1.11 -4.17 3.76
N GLY A 36 -0.01 -4.56 3.11
CA GLY A 36 0.89 -3.64 2.40
C GLY A 36 0.36 -3.12 1.06
N LEU A 37 -0.79 -3.61 0.59
CA LEU A 37 -1.40 -3.23 -0.70
C LEU A 37 -2.64 -2.35 -0.50
N MET A 38 -2.56 -1.38 0.40
CA MET A 38 -3.62 -0.42 0.66
C MET A 38 -3.07 1.00 0.78
N THR A 39 -3.84 1.99 0.31
CA THR A 39 -3.55 3.42 0.47
C THR A 39 -4.53 4.04 1.47
N SER A 40 -4.04 4.96 2.32
CA SER A 40 -4.87 5.78 3.22
C SER A 40 -4.70 7.26 2.89
N VAL A 41 -5.82 7.95 2.67
CA VAL A 41 -5.84 9.39 2.37
C VAL A 41 -6.98 10.04 3.13
N LEU A 42 -6.65 10.99 4.00
CA LEU A 42 -7.59 11.87 4.67
C LEU A 42 -7.87 13.10 3.80
N ILE A 43 -9.15 13.46 3.66
CA ILE A 43 -9.61 14.58 2.83
C ILE A 43 -10.57 15.45 3.65
N THR A 44 -10.37 16.77 3.63
CA THR A 44 -11.33 17.71 4.25
C THR A 44 -12.55 17.95 3.34
N PRO A 45 -13.74 18.23 3.91
CA PRO A 45 -14.96 18.43 3.11
C PRO A 45 -14.91 19.59 2.10
N ASP A 46 -14.04 20.58 2.32
CA ASP A 46 -13.81 21.69 1.39
C ASP A 46 -12.96 21.31 0.18
N GLY A 47 -12.40 20.10 0.16
CA GLY A 47 -11.57 19.57 -0.92
C GLY A 47 -10.19 20.24 -1.05
N LYS A 48 -9.74 20.98 -0.02
CA LYS A 48 -8.49 21.76 -0.09
C LYS A 48 -7.32 21.12 0.67
N THR A 49 -7.62 20.34 1.71
CA THR A 49 -6.60 19.73 2.55
C THR A 49 -6.62 18.23 2.38
N PHE A 50 -5.43 17.67 2.19
CA PHE A 50 -5.19 16.24 2.00
C PHE A 50 -4.05 15.83 2.91
N GLU A 51 -4.18 14.67 3.52
CA GLU A 51 -3.11 13.99 4.25
C GLU A 51 -3.04 12.56 3.70
N SER A 52 -1.83 12.10 3.37
CA SER A 52 -1.59 10.86 2.66
C SER A 52 -0.56 10.06 3.45
N GLU A 53 -0.97 8.89 3.93
CA GLU A 53 -0.19 8.07 4.85
C GLU A 53 -0.07 6.63 4.35
N ALA A 54 0.93 5.92 4.87
CA ALA A 54 1.05 4.49 4.65
C ALA A 54 -0.01 3.77 5.50
N ALA A 55 -0.88 2.97 4.87
CA ALA A 55 -2.00 2.34 5.55
C ALA A 55 -1.59 1.30 6.60
N HIS A 56 -0.39 0.73 6.50
CA HIS A 56 0.10 -0.23 7.48
C HIS A 56 1.08 0.42 8.46
N GLY A 57 0.99 -0.02 9.72
CA GLY A 57 1.92 0.40 10.76
C GLY A 57 3.35 -0.12 10.56
N THR A 58 4.28 0.45 11.33
CA THR A 58 5.66 -0.04 11.41
C THR A 58 5.70 -1.46 11.96
N VAL A 59 6.42 -2.36 11.27
CA VAL A 59 6.61 -3.73 11.74
C VAL A 59 7.78 -3.78 12.71
N THR A 60 7.51 -3.60 14.01
CA THR A 60 8.53 -3.57 15.07
C THR A 60 9.48 -4.77 15.03
N ARG A 61 8.97 -5.96 14.68
CA ARG A 61 9.78 -7.17 14.51
C ARG A 61 10.89 -6.96 13.48
N HIS A 62 10.57 -6.42 12.31
CA HIS A 62 11.54 -6.20 11.23
C HIS A 62 12.57 -5.15 11.65
N TYR A 63 12.14 -4.09 12.34
CA TYR A 63 13.06 -3.10 12.88
C TYR A 63 14.08 -3.69 13.87
N ARG A 64 13.65 -4.59 14.77
CA ARG A 64 14.57 -5.26 15.71
C ARG A 64 15.57 -6.17 15.00
N GLU A 65 15.19 -6.82 13.90
CA GLU A 65 16.11 -7.63 13.10
C GLU A 65 17.12 -6.75 12.35
N HIS A 66 16.68 -5.63 11.79
CA HIS A 66 17.56 -4.64 11.18
C HIS A 66 18.59 -4.09 12.18
N GLN A 67 18.18 -3.79 13.43
CA GLN A 67 19.10 -3.34 14.48
C GLN A 67 20.17 -4.37 14.85
N LYS A 68 19.92 -5.67 14.64
CA LYS A 68 20.90 -6.74 14.85
C LYS A 68 21.82 -6.95 13.63
N GLY A 69 21.59 -6.23 12.52
CA GLY A 69 22.29 -6.43 11.25
C GLY A 69 21.74 -7.58 10.41
N ASN A 70 20.58 -8.14 10.75
CA ASN A 70 19.96 -9.21 9.99
C ASN A 70 19.20 -8.66 8.77
N GLU A 71 19.10 -9.46 7.72
CA GLU A 71 18.29 -9.13 6.55
C GLU A 71 16.81 -8.99 6.89
N THR A 72 16.12 -8.08 6.20
CA THR A 72 14.67 -7.87 6.32
C THR A 72 14.05 -7.80 4.94
N SER A 73 12.76 -8.11 4.85
CA SER A 73 11.97 -8.01 3.63
C SER A 73 10.60 -7.44 3.99
N THR A 74 10.60 -6.14 4.28
CA THR A 74 9.39 -5.35 4.55
C THR A 74 8.92 -4.75 3.23
N ASN A 75 7.64 -4.88 2.91
CA ASN A 75 7.07 -4.27 1.72
C ASN A 75 7.07 -2.74 1.81
N PRO A 76 7.73 -2.00 0.90
CA PRO A 76 7.70 -0.54 0.92
C PRO A 76 6.61 0.07 0.04
N ILE A 77 5.81 -0.72 -0.69
CA ILE A 77 4.81 -0.23 -1.66
C ILE A 77 3.85 0.77 -1.03
N ALA A 78 3.25 0.47 0.13
CA ALA A 78 2.33 1.41 0.78
C ALA A 78 3.01 2.74 1.15
N SER A 79 4.30 2.72 1.52
CA SER A 79 5.06 3.93 1.81
C SER A 79 5.36 4.74 0.55
N ILE A 80 5.67 4.06 -0.56
CA ILE A 80 5.85 4.72 -1.87
C ILE A 80 4.53 5.33 -2.32
N PHE A 81 3.42 4.60 -2.18
CA PHE A 81 2.10 5.08 -2.56
C PHE A 81 1.61 6.23 -1.67
N ALA A 82 2.00 6.28 -0.40
CA ALA A 82 1.75 7.44 0.46
C ALA A 82 2.38 8.72 -0.12
N TRP A 83 3.61 8.63 -0.64
CA TRP A 83 4.26 9.74 -1.33
C TRP A 83 3.54 10.09 -2.63
N THR A 84 3.32 9.12 -3.53
CA THR A 84 2.73 9.40 -4.84
C THR A 84 1.33 9.98 -4.73
N ARG A 85 0.49 9.47 -3.82
CA ARG A 85 -0.86 10.02 -3.58
C ARG A 85 -0.82 11.46 -3.09
N GLY A 86 0.13 11.80 -2.23
CA GLY A 86 0.39 13.18 -1.80
C GLY A 86 0.84 14.09 -2.96
N LEU A 87 1.78 13.62 -3.78
CA LEU A 87 2.30 14.36 -4.93
C LEU A 87 1.24 14.55 -6.02
N ILE A 88 0.41 13.54 -6.29
CA ILE A 88 -0.73 13.64 -7.23
C ILE A 88 -1.67 14.75 -6.77
N LYS A 89 -2.02 14.80 -5.48
CA LYS A 89 -2.87 15.88 -4.95
C LYS A 89 -2.20 17.23 -4.98
N ARG A 90 -0.91 17.33 -4.67
CA ARG A 90 -0.16 18.60 -4.82
C ARG A 90 -0.17 19.08 -6.27
N GLY A 91 0.15 18.20 -7.22
CA GLY A 91 0.14 18.51 -8.65
C GLY A 91 -1.24 18.94 -9.17
N GLN A 92 -2.32 18.33 -8.68
CA GLN A 92 -3.69 18.75 -9.00
C GLN A 92 -4.06 20.12 -8.43
N LEU A 93 -3.61 20.44 -7.21
CA LEU A 93 -3.89 21.73 -6.57
C LEU A 93 -3.08 22.89 -7.19
N ASP A 94 -1.90 22.58 -7.75
CA ASP A 94 -0.99 23.55 -8.37
C ASP A 94 -1.11 23.60 -9.90
N ASP A 95 -2.04 22.87 -10.50
CA ASP A 95 -2.14 22.70 -11.96
C ASP A 95 -0.79 22.32 -12.62
N THR A 96 -0.05 21.40 -11.97
CA THR A 96 1.28 20.92 -12.40
C THR A 96 1.20 19.47 -12.92
N PRO A 97 0.84 19.25 -14.19
CA PRO A 97 0.59 17.93 -14.75
C PRO A 97 1.85 17.03 -14.78
N GLU A 98 3.04 17.62 -14.87
CA GLU A 98 4.30 16.87 -14.87
C GLU A 98 4.53 16.13 -13.55
N LEU A 99 4.11 16.73 -12.43
CA LEU A 99 4.20 16.10 -11.12
C LEU A 99 3.23 14.93 -10.98
N VAL A 100 2.02 15.06 -11.53
CA VAL A 100 1.03 13.98 -11.57
C VAL A 100 1.58 12.83 -12.42
N ALA A 101 2.09 13.11 -13.61
CA ALA A 101 2.67 12.11 -14.50
C ALA A 101 3.86 11.38 -13.87
N PHE A 102 4.74 12.08 -13.15
CA PHE A 102 5.83 11.47 -12.38
C PHE A 102 5.30 10.49 -11.34
N ALA A 103 4.35 10.91 -10.52
CA ALA A 103 3.81 10.10 -9.44
C ALA A 103 3.05 8.86 -9.95
N GLU A 104 2.26 9.01 -11.03
CA GLU A 104 1.59 7.87 -11.69
C GLU A 104 2.60 6.90 -12.32
N SER A 105 3.68 7.42 -12.91
CA SER A 105 4.75 6.58 -13.45
C SER A 105 5.48 5.80 -12.35
N LEU A 106 5.64 6.39 -11.16
CA LEU A 106 6.23 5.73 -10.00
C LEU A 106 5.32 4.62 -9.44
N GLU A 107 4.01 4.86 -9.35
CA GLU A 107 3.05 3.80 -8.98
C GLU A 107 3.09 2.64 -9.99
N LYS A 108 3.10 2.97 -11.29
CA LYS A 108 3.19 1.97 -12.35
C LYS A 108 4.47 1.15 -12.26
N ALA A 109 5.62 1.81 -12.03
CA ALA A 109 6.89 1.10 -11.87
C ALA A 109 6.85 0.09 -10.71
N CYS A 110 6.26 0.45 -9.56
CA CYS A 110 6.13 -0.47 -8.43
C CYS A 110 5.26 -1.70 -8.77
N ILE A 111 4.18 -1.49 -9.53
CA ILE A 111 3.30 -2.57 -10.00
C ILE A 111 4.05 -3.47 -11.00
N ASP A 112 4.69 -2.86 -12.01
CA ASP A 112 5.41 -3.59 -13.06
C ASP A 112 6.58 -4.41 -12.47
N THR A 113 7.30 -3.88 -11.47
CA THR A 113 8.35 -4.62 -10.74
C THR A 113 7.84 -5.93 -10.13
N VAL A 114 6.61 -5.93 -9.59
CA VAL A 114 6.00 -7.13 -8.99
C VAL A 114 5.39 -8.04 -10.05
N ASP A 115 4.60 -7.49 -10.97
CA ASP A 115 3.76 -8.25 -11.91
C ASP A 115 4.53 -8.73 -13.13
N GLN A 116 5.40 -7.89 -13.70
CA GLN A 116 6.15 -8.20 -14.91
C GLN A 116 7.52 -8.81 -14.59
N ASP A 117 8.27 -8.20 -13.66
CA ASP A 117 9.63 -8.65 -13.34
C ASP A 117 9.66 -9.76 -12.27
N GLY A 118 8.54 -9.96 -11.54
CA GLY A 118 8.44 -10.96 -10.49
C GLY A 118 9.26 -10.65 -9.24
N ILE A 119 9.75 -9.41 -9.09
CA ILE A 119 10.55 -8.95 -7.96
C ILE A 119 9.59 -8.48 -6.87
N MET A 120 9.60 -9.15 -5.73
CA MET A 120 8.66 -8.86 -4.65
C MET A 120 9.24 -9.17 -3.28
N THR A 121 8.66 -8.54 -2.25
CA THR A 121 9.00 -8.79 -0.85
C THR A 121 8.30 -10.03 -0.30
N LYS A 122 8.76 -10.48 0.86
CA LYS A 122 8.37 -11.75 1.48
C LYS A 122 6.86 -11.91 1.67
N ASP A 123 6.16 -10.86 2.06
CA ASP A 123 4.71 -10.88 2.25
C ASP A 123 3.95 -11.21 0.96
N LEU A 124 4.34 -10.61 -0.16
CA LEU A 124 3.71 -10.86 -1.47
C LEU A 124 4.07 -12.25 -2.01
N ALA A 125 5.31 -12.68 -1.87
CA ALA A 125 5.71 -14.04 -2.25
C ALA A 125 4.88 -15.10 -1.50
N LEU A 126 4.70 -14.92 -0.18
CA LEU A 126 3.87 -15.80 0.62
C LEU A 126 2.39 -15.75 0.21
N ALA A 127 1.86 -14.58 -0.15
CA ALA A 127 0.49 -14.45 -0.68
C ALA A 127 0.31 -15.22 -2.00
N CYS A 128 1.37 -15.35 -2.82
CA CYS A 128 1.40 -16.17 -4.02
C CYS A 128 1.66 -17.67 -3.75
N GLY A 129 1.73 -18.10 -2.48
CA GLY A 129 2.04 -19.49 -2.12
C GLY A 129 3.52 -19.89 -2.28
N LYS A 130 4.41 -18.92 -2.53
CA LYS A 130 5.85 -19.14 -2.66
C LYS A 130 6.53 -18.97 -1.30
N THR A 131 7.22 -20.01 -0.83
CA THR A 131 7.76 -20.05 0.55
C THR A 131 9.28 -20.15 0.61
N GLY A 132 9.96 -20.28 -0.53
CA GLY A 132 11.41 -20.37 -0.61
C GLY A 132 12.08 -19.01 -0.39
N ARG A 133 13.30 -19.01 0.17
CA ARG A 133 14.10 -17.78 0.34
C ARG A 133 14.43 -17.11 -0.99
N GLY A 134 14.55 -17.90 -2.08
CA GLY A 134 14.81 -17.39 -3.43
C GLY A 134 13.58 -16.80 -4.13
N ASP A 135 12.40 -16.87 -3.52
CA ASP A 135 11.15 -16.37 -4.12
C ASP A 135 10.88 -14.89 -3.81
N TYR A 136 11.71 -14.26 -2.96
CA TYR A 136 11.57 -12.86 -2.58
C TYR A 136 12.92 -12.18 -2.36
N VAL A 137 12.94 -10.85 -2.48
CA VAL A 137 14.12 -10.00 -2.27
C VAL A 137 14.07 -9.30 -0.91
N THR A 138 15.19 -8.74 -0.49
CA THR A 138 15.27 -7.92 0.74
C THR A 138 14.64 -6.54 0.53
N THR A 139 14.33 -5.84 1.63
CA THR A 139 13.73 -4.48 1.61
C THR A 139 14.55 -3.48 0.78
N THR A 140 15.87 -3.67 0.70
CA THR A 140 16.79 -2.77 -0.01
C THR A 140 17.03 -3.15 -1.47
N GLU A 141 16.73 -4.39 -1.83
CA GLU A 141 16.84 -4.89 -3.21
C GLU A 141 15.56 -4.61 -4.01
N TYR A 142 14.41 -4.62 -3.33
CA TYR A 142 13.14 -4.09 -3.87
C TYR A 142 13.21 -2.57 -3.99
#